data_AF-I3VZG5-F1
#
_entry.id   AF-I3VZG5-F1
#
_cell.length_a   1.000
_cell.length_b   1.000
_cell.length_c   1.000
_cell.angle_alpha   90.00
_cell.angle_beta   90.00
_cell.angle_gamma   90.00
#
_symmetry.space_group_name_H-M   'P 1'
#
loop_
_entity.id
_entity.type
_entity.pdbx_description
1 polymer ?
#
loop_
_entity_poly.entity_id
_entity_poly.type
_entity_poly.pdbx_seq_one_letter_code
_entity_poly.pdbx_strand_id
1 'polypeptide(L)' 'MSHPYATPKLDGQRVALRGRVLPDQHARATARAADHGLSLSEYLGALIDRDNGLPNKIDNPQEALIPRAS' A
#
# COMPACT_ATOMS: atom_id res chain seq x y z
N MET A 1 -5.44 -10.36 -25.80
CA MET A 1 -6.03 -11.30 -24.83
C MET A 1 -5.43 -11.00 -23.47
N SER A 2 -6.24 -10.51 -22.53
CA SER A 2 -5.80 -10.32 -21.13
C SER A 2 -5.64 -11.70 -20.49
N HIS A 3 -4.44 -12.01 -20.03
CA HIS A 3 -4.23 -13.21 -19.23
C HIS A 3 -5.02 -13.07 -17.92
N PRO A 4 -5.73 -14.11 -17.46
CA PRO A 4 -6.39 -14.06 -16.16
C PRO A 4 -5.34 -13.81 -15.08
N TYR A 5 -5.66 -12.95 -14.12
CA TYR A 5 -4.76 -12.68 -13.01
C TYR A 5 -4.49 -13.97 -12.23
N ALA A 6 -3.20 -14.28 -12.08
CA ALA A 6 -2.73 -15.37 -11.22
C ALA A 6 -1.97 -14.75 -10.05
N THR A 7 -2.48 -14.92 -8.84
CA THR A 7 -1.85 -14.37 -7.63
C THR A 7 -0.41 -14.89 -7.51
N PRO A 8 0.60 -13.99 -7.43
CA PRO A 8 1.98 -14.38 -7.19
C PRO A 8 2.17 -15.13 -5.87
N LYS A 9 3.37 -15.72 -5.69
CA LYS A 9 3.75 -16.32 -4.41
C LYS A 9 3.60 -15.30 -3.27
N LEU A 10 2.92 -15.73 -2.22
CA LEU A 10 2.74 -14.94 -1.01
C LEU A 10 4.02 -14.93 -0.16
N ASP A 11 4.27 -13.79 0.48
CA ASP A 11 5.16 -13.62 1.62
C ASP A 11 4.28 -13.19 2.81
N GLY A 12 3.97 -14.16 3.69
CA GLY A 12 2.87 -14.05 4.64
C GLY A 12 1.52 -13.89 3.93
N GLN A 13 0.88 -12.72 4.08
CA GLN A 13 -0.38 -12.36 3.40
C GLN A 13 -0.19 -11.37 2.24
N ARG A 14 1.06 -11.10 1.84
CA ARG A 14 1.38 -10.03 0.86
C ARG A 14 1.98 -10.63 -0.41
N VAL A 15 1.80 -9.91 -1.53
CA VAL A 15 2.50 -10.18 -2.79
C VAL A 15 3.45 -9.03 -3.10
N ALA A 16 4.61 -9.34 -3.68
CA ALA A 16 5.55 -8.31 -4.10
C ALA A 16 5.01 -7.54 -5.32
N LEU A 17 4.82 -6.23 -5.17
CA LEU A 17 4.54 -5.32 -6.27
C LEU A 17 5.85 -4.67 -6.73
N ARG A 18 6.27 -4.92 -7.97
CA ARG A 18 7.55 -4.43 -8.52
C ARG A 18 7.29 -3.39 -9.60
N GLY A 19 7.94 -2.24 -9.51
CA GLY A 19 7.88 -1.19 -10.51
C GLY A 19 9.03 -0.20 -10.35
N ARG A 20 9.35 0.51 -11.43
CA ARG A 20 10.25 1.68 -11.38
C ARG A 20 9.39 2.93 -11.46
N VAL A 21 9.71 3.93 -10.65
CA VAL A 21 9.06 5.24 -10.66
C VAL A 21 10.11 6.32 -10.89
N LEU A 22 9.67 7.52 -11.27
CA LEU A 22 10.57 8.67 -11.41
C LEU A 22 11.15 9.09 -10.05
N PRO A 23 12.36 9.68 -10.00
CA PRO A 23 12.96 10.16 -8.76
C PRO A 23 12.04 11.11 -7.97
N ASP A 24 11.37 12.04 -8.65
CA ASP A 24 10.45 12.99 -8.00
C ASP A 24 9.21 12.31 -7.43
N GLN A 25 8.72 11.24 -8.07
CA GLN A 25 7.60 10.45 -7.55
C GLN A 25 8.03 9.69 -6.30
N HIS A 26 9.22 9.10 -6.32
CA HIS A 26 9.80 8.46 -5.14
C HIS A 26 9.94 9.44 -3.98
N ALA A 27 10.53 10.63 -4.21
CA ALA A 27 10.70 11.66 -3.18
C ALA A 27 9.37 12.10 -2.55
N ARG A 28 8.35 12.37 -3.38
CA ARG A 28 7.01 12.70 -2.89
C ARG A 28 6.37 11.56 -2.09
N ALA A 29 6.49 10.32 -2.58
CA ALA A 29 5.94 9.15 -1.89
C ALA A 29 6.62 8.93 -0.53
N THR A 30 7.95 9.10 -0.45
CA THR A 30 8.70 8.98 0.82
C THR A 30 8.26 10.03 1.83
N ALA A 31 8.16 11.30 1.42
CA ALA A 31 7.73 12.38 2.30
C ALA A 31 6.29 12.15 2.81
N ARG A 32 5.35 11.81 1.92
CA ARG A 32 3.96 11.57 2.31
C ARG A 32 3.77 10.33 3.17
N ALA A 33 4.49 9.25 2.89
CA ALA A 33 4.46 8.06 3.75
C ALA A 33 4.88 8.42 5.19
N ALA A 34 5.94 9.23 5.34
CA ALA A 34 6.38 9.71 6.64
C ALA A 34 5.35 10.60 7.33
N ASP A 35 4.70 11.53 6.62
CA ASP A 35 3.62 12.38 7.15
C ASP A 35 2.47 11.55 7.77
N HIS A 36 2.21 10.36 7.21
CA HIS A 36 1.17 9.43 7.67
C HIS A 36 1.68 8.35 8.63
N GLY A 37 2.96 8.33 8.98
CA GLY A 37 3.56 7.27 9.82
C GLY A 37 3.54 5.89 9.17
N LEU A 38 3.56 5.81 7.84
CA LEU A 38 3.50 4.58 7.05
C LEU A 38 4.85 4.26 6.42
N SER A 39 5.12 2.97 6.19
CA SER A 39 6.17 2.57 5.24
C SER A 39 5.75 2.88 3.79
N LEU A 40 6.71 2.96 2.86
CA LEU A 40 6.42 3.19 1.43
C LEU A 40 5.45 2.14 0.86
N SER A 41 5.60 0.87 1.24
CA SER A 41 4.71 -0.20 0.79
C SER A 41 3.29 -0.06 1.32
N GLU A 42 3.14 0.40 2.57
CA GLU A 42 1.82 0.65 3.16
C GLU A 42 1.16 1.90 2.57
N TYR A 43 1.94 2.95 2.33
CA TYR A 43 1.45 4.15 1.65
C TYR A 43 0.96 3.82 0.23
N LEU A 44 1.72 3.02 -0.52
CA LEU A 44 1.30 2.56 -1.85
C LEU A 44 0.03 1.70 -1.80
N GLY A 45 -0.05 0.74 -0.87
CA GLY A 45 -1.27 -0.05 -0.67
C GLY A 45 -2.48 0.82 -0.35
N ALA A 46 -2.32 1.78 0.55
CA ALA A 46 -3.38 2.71 0.91
C ALA A 46 -3.82 3.61 -0.25
N LEU A 47 -2.90 4.03 -1.13
CA LEU A 47 -3.25 4.76 -2.36
C LEU A 47 -4.03 3.89 -3.34
N ILE A 48 -3.69 2.62 -3.49
CA ILE A 48 -4.45 1.67 -4.34
C ILE A 48 -5.86 1.50 -3.79
N ASP A 49 -6.01 1.26 -2.50
CA ASP A 49 -7.31 1.10 -1.87
C ASP A 49 -8.14 2.38 -2.00
N ARG A 50 -7.52 3.55 -1.75
CA ARG A 50 -8.15 4.86 -1.92
C ARG A 50 -8.66 5.11 -3.33
N ASP A 51 -7.87 4.77 -4.36
CA ASP A 51 -8.25 4.92 -5.77
C ASP A 51 -9.46 4.04 -6.14
N ASN A 52 -9.61 2.90 -5.47
CA ASN A 52 -10.75 1.99 -5.64
C ASN A 52 -11.93 2.32 -4.72
N GLY A 53 -11.89 3.42 -3.96
CA GLY A 53 -12.93 3.79 -3.00
C GLY A 53 -13.04 2.85 -1.80
N LEU A 54 -11.99 2.08 -1.51
CA LEU A 54 -11.91 1.16 -0.38
C LEU A 54 -11.38 1.87 0.89
N PRO A 55 -11.73 1.37 2.09
CA PRO A 55 -11.12 1.83 3.33
C PRO A 55 -9.60 1.69 3.29
N ASN A 56 -8.89 2.74 3.70
CA ASN A 56 -7.44 2.81 3.62
C ASN A 56 -6.82 3.54 4.82
N LYS A 57 -5.52 3.32 5.04
CA LYS A 57 -4.77 3.87 6.18
C LYS A 57 -4.47 5.38 6.10
N ILE A 58 -4.60 6.01 4.92
CA ILE A 58 -4.38 7.45 4.75
C ILE A 58 -5.58 8.22 5.29
N ASP A 59 -6.79 7.78 4.92
CA ASP A 59 -8.03 8.48 5.27
C ASP A 59 -8.63 7.95 6.59
N ASN A 60 -8.33 6.71 6.99
CA ASN A 60 -8.81 6.08 8.24
C ASN A 60 -7.63 5.58 9.13
N PRO A 61 -6.83 6.50 9.70
CA PRO A 61 -5.61 6.14 10.43
C PRO A 61 -5.87 5.32 11.72
N GLN A 62 -7.09 5.34 12.26
CA GLN A 62 -7.46 4.66 13.52
C GLN A 62 -7.60 3.13 13.42
N GLU A 63 -7.76 2.56 12.22
CA GLU A 63 -7.91 1.11 12.06
C GLU A 63 -6.58 0.34 12.17
N ALA A 64 -5.45 1.05 12.15
CA ALA A 64 -4.10 0.47 12.25
C ALA A 64 -3.68 0.09 13.69
N LEU A 65 -4.44 0.48 14.71
CA LEU A 65 -4.08 0.30 16.13
C LEU A 65 -4.85 -0.80 16.86
N ILE A 66 -5.76 -1.52 16.20
CA ILE A 66 -6.45 -2.65 16.85
C ILE A 66 -5.52 -3.87 16.77
N PRO A 67 -4.94 -4.36 17.89
CA PRO A 67 -4.26 -5.64 17.89
C PRO A 67 -5.35 -6.69 17.61
N ARG A 68 -5.25 -7.42 16.50
CA ARG A 68 -6.01 -8.65 16.36
C ARG A 68 -5.42 -9.63 17.37
N ALA A 69 -6.06 -9.70 18.54
CA ALA A 69 -5.79 -10.71 19.54
C ALA A 69 -6.04 -12.10 18.94
N SER A 70 -5.03 -12.96 19.04
CA SER A 70 -5.16 -14.42 19.06
C SER A 70 -3.98 -14.96 19.84
#